data_AF-A0A2N5YS76-F1
#
_entry.id   AF-A0A2N5YS76-F1
#
_cell.length_a   1.000
_cell.length_b   1.000
_cell.length_c   1.000
_cell.angle_alpha   90.00
_cell.angle_beta   90.00
_cell.angle_gamma   90.00
#
_symmetry.space_group_name_H-M   'P 1'
#
loop_
_entity.id
_entity.type
_entity.pdbx_description
1 polymer ?
#
loop_
_entity_poly.entity_id
_entity_poly.type
_entity_poly.pdbx_seq_one_letter_code
_entity_poly.pdbx_strand_id
1 'polypeptide(L)'
;MKNILSICLGIVISIGLFAQAISKDEAIIAGSNFYKHKAQAFDLVKSTPVVKEERLIKSPAGNDALYVLNYQKGGFVIVSANKSIAPVLAYSFESTFDYDDLAPANQLWIDKYMEQLDLIIENDIENDYRIDQMWEEVLNNELPDSKSVKGVSQLIETRWNQNSPYNYYCPEHPQGPGGKVYAGCVATAMAQVMKFWDYPETGRGSAEYFWGVYIEVDFEGTEYKWDEMTNSINTMSRDAIAELIYHCGVSVGMDYGPDGSGSSISN
;
A
#
# COMPACT_ATOMS: atom_id res chain seq x y z
N MET A 1 29.82 -69.85 -14.60
CA MET A 1 30.22 -68.67 -15.42
C MET A 1 29.03 -68.32 -16.32
N LYS A 2 28.41 -67.15 -16.34
CA LYS A 2 28.66 -65.82 -15.78
C LYS A 2 27.29 -65.14 -15.55
N ASN A 3 27.28 -64.28 -14.54
CA ASN A 3 26.19 -63.53 -13.92
C ASN A 3 25.26 -62.79 -14.89
N ILE A 4 23.95 -62.94 -14.72
CA ILE A 4 22.94 -61.99 -15.24
C ILE A 4 22.74 -60.94 -14.14
N LEU A 5 23.34 -59.78 -14.34
CA LEU A 5 23.23 -58.62 -13.45
C LEU A 5 21.97 -57.84 -13.85
N SER A 6 20.87 -58.01 -13.11
CA SER A 6 19.68 -57.17 -13.25
C SER A 6 19.99 -55.78 -12.67
N ILE A 7 20.28 -54.82 -13.55
CA ILE A 7 20.41 -53.41 -13.19
C ILE A 7 18.99 -52.85 -13.07
N CYS A 8 18.49 -52.71 -11.85
CA CYS A 8 17.34 -51.85 -11.56
C CYS A 8 17.79 -50.39 -11.70
N LEU A 9 17.43 -49.76 -12.80
CA LEU A 9 17.61 -48.32 -13.00
C LEU A 9 16.59 -47.58 -12.12
N GLY A 10 17.00 -47.19 -10.91
CA GLY A 10 16.22 -46.30 -10.07
C GLY A 10 16.16 -44.92 -10.72
N ILE A 11 15.05 -44.58 -11.35
CA ILE A 11 14.74 -43.20 -11.74
C ILE A 11 14.45 -42.46 -10.44
N VAL A 12 15.46 -41.77 -9.92
CA VAL A 12 15.26 -40.72 -8.92
C VAL A 12 14.63 -39.56 -9.69
N ILE A 13 13.30 -39.48 -9.67
CA ILE A 13 12.59 -38.27 -10.08
C ILE A 13 12.91 -37.24 -9.01
N SER A 14 13.90 -36.39 -9.28
CA SER A 14 14.08 -35.14 -8.53
C SER A 14 12.89 -34.24 -8.88
N ILE A 15 11.76 -34.44 -8.19
CA ILE A 15 10.66 -33.49 -8.14
C ILE A 15 11.19 -32.31 -7.33
N GLY A 16 12.04 -31.50 -7.94
CA GLY A 16 12.60 -30.31 -7.30
C GLY A 16 11.45 -29.34 -7.06
N LEU A 17 11.19 -29.03 -5.78
CA LEU A 17 10.99 -27.72 -5.12
C LEU A 17 10.29 -26.54 -5.85
N PHE A 18 9.80 -26.70 -7.07
CA PHE A 18 9.14 -25.67 -7.88
C PHE A 18 7.63 -25.60 -7.63
N ALA A 19 7.07 -26.46 -6.78
CA ALA A 19 5.62 -26.53 -6.58
C ALA A 19 5.03 -25.24 -6.00
N GLN A 20 5.82 -24.47 -5.25
CA GLN A 20 5.36 -23.24 -4.61
C GLN A 20 5.59 -21.97 -5.43
N ALA A 21 6.48 -21.96 -6.43
CA ALA A 21 6.69 -20.77 -7.26
C ALA A 21 5.49 -20.56 -8.20
N ILE A 22 5.08 -19.30 -8.38
CA ILE A 22 4.04 -18.91 -9.33
C ILE A 22 4.70 -18.41 -10.60
N SER A 23 4.31 -18.97 -11.74
CA SER A 23 4.72 -18.46 -13.05
C SER A 23 4.00 -17.16 -13.40
N LYS A 24 4.58 -16.40 -14.34
CA LYS A 24 3.94 -15.20 -14.91
C LYS A 24 2.52 -15.48 -15.43
N ASP A 25 2.32 -16.60 -16.11
CA ASP A 25 1.01 -16.95 -16.68
C ASP A 25 -0.01 -17.27 -15.58
N GLU A 26 0.39 -18.03 -14.55
CA GLU A 26 -0.44 -18.27 -13.36
C GLU A 26 -0.78 -16.96 -12.65
N ALA A 27 0.17 -16.02 -12.53
CA ALA A 27 -0.08 -14.72 -11.92
C ALA A 27 -1.11 -13.90 -12.72
N ILE A 28 -0.98 -13.86 -14.05
CA ILE A 28 -1.92 -13.17 -14.94
C ILE A 28 -3.32 -13.79 -14.82
N ILE A 29 -3.43 -15.13 -14.78
CA ILE A 29 -4.69 -15.84 -14.60
C ILE A 29 -5.32 -15.49 -13.26
N ALA A 30 -4.57 -15.66 -12.16
CA ALA A 30 -5.05 -15.39 -10.81
C ALA A 30 -5.53 -13.93 -10.67
N GLY A 31 -4.68 -12.98 -11.05
CA GLY A 31 -5.02 -11.56 -10.94
C GLY A 31 -6.22 -11.18 -11.82
N SER A 32 -6.29 -11.69 -13.06
CA SER A 32 -7.39 -11.35 -13.98
C SER A 32 -8.72 -11.99 -13.56
N ASN A 33 -8.71 -13.24 -13.06
CA ASN A 33 -9.91 -13.88 -12.52
C ASN A 33 -10.44 -13.12 -11.30
N PHE A 34 -9.54 -12.74 -10.39
CA PHE A 34 -9.89 -11.92 -9.24
C PHE A 34 -10.46 -10.56 -9.64
N TYR A 35 -9.75 -9.82 -10.50
CA TYR A 35 -10.17 -8.49 -10.96
C TYR A 35 -11.54 -8.54 -11.63
N LYS A 36 -11.76 -9.52 -12.52
CA LYS A 36 -13.04 -9.77 -13.18
C LYS A 36 -14.14 -10.02 -12.15
N HIS A 37 -13.97 -10.99 -11.26
CA HIS A 37 -14.97 -11.37 -10.27
C HIS A 37 -15.38 -10.18 -9.40
N LYS A 38 -14.41 -9.40 -8.93
CA LYS A 38 -14.67 -8.21 -8.11
C LYS A 38 -15.34 -7.07 -8.93
N ALA A 39 -14.91 -6.84 -10.17
CA ALA A 39 -15.50 -5.81 -11.03
C ALA A 39 -16.93 -6.12 -11.47
N GLN A 40 -17.31 -7.40 -11.62
CA GLN A 40 -18.65 -7.81 -12.07
C GLN A 40 -19.77 -7.21 -11.22
N ALA A 41 -19.52 -6.93 -9.94
CA ALA A 41 -20.52 -6.37 -9.04
C ALA A 41 -20.87 -4.90 -9.31
N PHE A 42 -20.00 -4.12 -9.98
CA PHE A 42 -20.19 -2.67 -10.11
C PHE A 42 -19.74 -2.05 -11.45
N ASP A 43 -18.92 -2.73 -12.26
CA ASP A 43 -18.40 -2.21 -13.55
C ASP A 43 -18.21 -3.33 -14.59
N LEU A 44 -19.19 -3.46 -15.50
CA LEU A 44 -19.15 -4.45 -16.58
C LEU A 44 -18.01 -4.23 -17.56
N VAL A 45 -17.54 -2.99 -17.75
CA VAL A 45 -16.45 -2.67 -18.68
C VAL A 45 -15.12 -3.15 -18.10
N LYS A 46 -14.93 -3.00 -16.78
CA LYS A 46 -13.77 -3.53 -16.04
C LYS A 46 -13.83 -5.05 -15.82
N SER A 47 -15.00 -5.66 -15.88
CA SER A 47 -15.15 -7.12 -15.78
C SER A 47 -14.53 -7.93 -16.95
N THR A 48 -13.99 -7.25 -17.97
CA THR A 48 -13.17 -7.86 -19.04
C THR A 48 -11.72 -7.37 -18.93
N PRO A 49 -10.94 -7.82 -17.94
CA PRO A 49 -9.59 -7.32 -17.72
C PRO A 49 -8.66 -7.69 -18.87
N VAL A 50 -7.83 -6.71 -19.27
CA VAL A 50 -6.71 -6.92 -20.19
C VAL A 50 -5.48 -6.31 -19.53
N VAL A 51 -4.48 -7.15 -19.24
CA VAL A 51 -3.21 -6.70 -18.66
C VAL A 51 -2.50 -5.80 -19.67
N LYS A 52 -2.19 -4.58 -19.26
CA LYS A 52 -1.40 -3.60 -20.01
C LYS A 52 0.08 -3.83 -19.77
N GLU A 53 0.44 -4.06 -18.52
CA GLU A 53 1.81 -4.19 -18.07
C GLU A 53 1.85 -5.18 -16.91
N GLU A 54 2.89 -6.02 -16.91
CA GLU A 54 3.20 -6.94 -15.84
C GLU A 54 4.65 -6.73 -15.44
N ARG A 55 4.92 -6.75 -14.13
CA ARG A 55 6.26 -6.66 -13.57
C ARG A 55 6.43 -7.60 -12.39
N LEU A 56 7.43 -8.47 -12.49
CA LEU A 56 7.94 -9.25 -11.37
C LEU A 56 8.85 -8.39 -10.47
N ILE A 57 8.59 -8.42 -9.17
CA ILE A 57 9.42 -7.80 -8.15
C ILE A 57 10.04 -8.90 -7.27
N LYS A 58 11.33 -8.74 -6.98
CA LYS A 58 12.09 -9.66 -6.13
C LYS A 58 12.23 -9.13 -4.72
N SER A 59 12.28 -10.04 -3.75
CA SER A 59 12.63 -9.72 -2.37
C SER A 59 14.12 -9.36 -2.24
N PRO A 60 14.55 -8.76 -1.12
CA PRO A 60 15.96 -8.52 -0.84
C PRO A 60 16.84 -9.78 -0.88
N ALA A 61 16.28 -10.95 -0.53
CA ALA A 61 17.00 -12.24 -0.65
C ALA A 61 17.07 -12.77 -2.09
N GLY A 62 16.45 -12.11 -3.07
CA GLY A 62 16.46 -12.47 -4.49
C GLY A 62 15.34 -13.41 -4.92
N ASN A 63 14.41 -13.74 -4.01
CA ASN A 63 13.25 -14.58 -4.30
C ASN A 63 12.23 -13.82 -5.14
N ASP A 64 11.52 -14.51 -6.02
CA ASP A 64 10.37 -13.93 -6.73
C ASP A 64 9.28 -13.65 -5.69
N ALA A 65 8.90 -12.38 -5.53
CA ALA A 65 8.05 -11.97 -4.41
C ALA A 65 6.62 -11.67 -4.80
N LEU A 66 6.45 -10.82 -5.81
CA LEU A 66 5.14 -10.42 -6.28
C LEU A 66 5.16 -10.04 -7.75
N TYR A 67 3.99 -10.16 -8.36
CA TYR A 67 3.69 -9.69 -9.70
C TYR A 67 2.76 -8.48 -9.59
N VAL A 68 3.15 -7.35 -10.17
CA VAL A 68 2.28 -6.19 -10.35
C VAL A 68 1.64 -6.29 -11.73
N LEU A 69 0.31 -6.32 -11.77
CA LEU A 69 -0.47 -6.35 -13.00
C LEU A 69 -1.27 -5.05 -13.14
N ASN A 70 -0.89 -4.18 -14.08
CA ASN A 70 -1.63 -2.97 -14.43
C ASN A 70 -2.57 -3.26 -15.61
N TYR A 71 -3.82 -2.81 -15.56
CA TYR A 71 -4.82 -3.11 -16.59
C TYR A 71 -5.06 -1.95 -17.56
N GLN A 72 -5.39 -2.26 -18.82
CA GLN A 72 -5.60 -1.27 -19.88
C GLN A 72 -6.74 -0.28 -19.56
N LYS A 73 -7.76 -0.71 -18.81
CA LYS A 73 -8.94 0.08 -18.44
C LYS A 73 -8.83 0.70 -17.04
N GLY A 74 -7.61 0.83 -16.51
CA GLY A 74 -7.32 1.35 -15.18
C GLY A 74 -7.32 0.27 -14.09
N GLY A 75 -6.75 0.61 -12.94
CA GLY A 75 -6.58 -0.34 -11.84
C GLY A 75 -5.36 -1.25 -11.96
N PHE A 76 -5.10 -1.97 -10.87
CA PHE A 76 -4.04 -2.94 -10.74
C PHE A 76 -4.43 -4.12 -9.84
N VAL A 77 -3.68 -5.22 -9.92
CA VAL A 77 -3.66 -6.31 -8.94
C VAL A 77 -2.21 -6.62 -8.62
N ILE A 78 -1.88 -6.74 -7.34
CA ILE A 78 -0.61 -7.30 -6.85
C ILE A 78 -0.86 -8.76 -6.47
N VAL A 79 -0.23 -9.67 -7.19
CA VAL A 79 -0.34 -11.12 -7.03
C VAL A 79 0.92 -11.64 -6.34
N SER A 80 0.81 -12.54 -5.37
CA SER A 80 2.00 -13.18 -4.80
C SER A 80 2.70 -14.07 -5.83
N ALA A 81 4.02 -14.10 -5.81
CA ALA A 81 4.81 -15.02 -6.64
C ALA A 81 5.05 -16.38 -5.98
N ASN A 82 4.42 -16.66 -4.83
CA ASN A 82 4.57 -17.91 -4.09
C ASN A 82 3.22 -18.44 -3.54
N LYS A 83 2.94 -19.73 -3.75
CA LYS A 83 1.70 -20.42 -3.34
C LYS A 83 1.51 -20.51 -1.83
N SER A 84 2.55 -20.24 -1.05
CA SER A 84 2.52 -20.22 0.42
C SER A 84 1.93 -18.94 1.00
N ILE A 85 1.68 -17.94 0.17
CA ILE A 85 1.09 -16.65 0.54
C ILE A 85 -0.23 -16.50 -0.20
N ALA A 86 -1.17 -15.74 0.37
CA ALA A 86 -2.45 -15.44 -0.29
C ALA A 86 -2.24 -14.92 -1.73
N PRO A 87 -3.05 -15.37 -2.70
CA PRO A 87 -2.84 -15.07 -4.12
C PRO A 87 -2.86 -13.59 -4.45
N VAL A 88 -3.81 -12.83 -3.92
CA VAL A 88 -3.96 -11.40 -4.18
C VAL A 88 -3.65 -10.62 -2.91
N LEU A 89 -2.59 -9.81 -2.97
CA LEU A 89 -2.10 -9.01 -1.84
C LEU A 89 -2.77 -7.64 -1.77
N ALA A 90 -3.01 -7.02 -2.95
CA ALA A 90 -3.69 -5.74 -3.07
C ALA A 90 -4.30 -5.60 -4.46
N TYR A 91 -5.27 -4.71 -4.59
CA TYR A 91 -5.85 -4.34 -5.87
C TYR A 91 -6.47 -2.94 -5.80
N SER A 92 -6.63 -2.32 -6.96
CA SER A 92 -7.42 -1.12 -7.16
C SER A 92 -8.10 -1.18 -8.52
N PHE A 93 -9.26 -0.54 -8.65
CA PHE A 93 -9.93 -0.38 -9.94
C PHE A 93 -9.63 0.95 -10.61
N GLU A 94 -9.02 1.90 -9.91
CA GLU A 94 -8.92 3.28 -10.37
C GLU A 94 -7.55 3.58 -10.97
N SER A 95 -6.53 3.67 -10.13
CA SER A 95 -5.17 4.01 -10.52
C SER A 95 -4.36 2.78 -10.91
N THR A 96 -3.30 3.00 -11.68
CA THR A 96 -2.23 2.01 -11.83
C THR A 96 -1.35 1.99 -10.58
N PHE A 97 -0.54 0.95 -10.45
CA PHE A 97 0.49 0.83 -9.44
C PHE A 97 1.86 1.01 -10.08
N ASP A 98 2.65 1.92 -9.54
CA ASP A 98 4.06 2.11 -9.88
C ASP A 98 4.91 1.73 -8.67
N TYR A 99 5.74 0.71 -8.83
CA TYR A 99 6.60 0.23 -7.75
C TYR A 99 7.75 1.20 -7.46
N ASP A 100 8.17 2.00 -8.44
CA ASP A 100 9.31 2.91 -8.28
C ASP A 100 8.87 4.29 -7.73
N ASP A 101 7.57 4.53 -7.58
CA ASP A 101 6.97 5.76 -7.01
C ASP A 101 5.94 5.42 -5.92
N LEU A 102 6.44 5.00 -4.75
CA LEU A 102 5.62 4.58 -3.63
C LEU A 102 5.60 5.61 -2.50
N ALA A 103 4.41 5.84 -1.95
CA ALA A 103 4.29 6.49 -0.67
C ALA A 103 5.04 5.68 0.41
N PRO A 104 5.75 6.31 1.37
CA PRO A 104 6.58 5.59 2.33
C PRO A 104 5.86 4.48 3.11
N ALA A 105 4.57 4.68 3.44
CA ALA A 105 3.76 3.66 4.11
C ALA A 105 3.49 2.43 3.22
N ASN A 106 3.32 2.62 1.91
CA ASN A 106 3.12 1.53 0.96
C ASN A 106 4.43 0.76 0.74
N GLN A 107 5.56 1.45 0.68
CA GLN A 107 6.88 0.80 0.62
C GLN A 107 7.09 -0.08 1.84
N LEU A 108 6.90 0.46 3.05
CA LEU A 108 7.02 -0.30 4.29
C LEU A 108 6.10 -1.53 4.31
N TRP A 109 4.87 -1.39 3.84
CA TRP A 109 3.91 -2.49 3.76
C TRP A 109 4.39 -3.60 2.83
N ILE A 110 4.92 -3.25 1.65
CA ILE A 110 5.46 -4.23 0.70
C ILE A 110 6.74 -4.88 1.22
N ASP A 111 7.64 -4.10 1.81
CA ASP A 111 8.87 -4.63 2.42
C ASP A 111 8.54 -5.69 3.48
N LYS A 112 7.47 -5.48 4.26
CA LYS A 112 7.01 -6.47 5.24
C LYS A 112 6.45 -7.74 4.61
N TYR A 113 5.77 -7.65 3.46
CA TYR A 113 5.38 -8.85 2.70
C TYR A 113 6.60 -9.60 2.17
N MET A 114 7.62 -8.89 1.69
CA MET A 114 8.86 -9.51 1.20
C MET A 114 9.65 -10.17 2.33
N GLU A 115 9.74 -9.54 3.49
CA GLU A 115 10.37 -10.11 4.69
C GLU A 115 9.63 -11.39 5.14
N GLN A 116 8.30 -11.37 5.15
CA GLN A 116 7.49 -12.55 5.47
C GLN A 116 7.72 -13.69 4.47
N LEU A 117 7.78 -13.38 3.18
CA LEU A 117 8.09 -14.36 2.14
C LEU A 117 9.46 -15.00 2.34
N ASP A 118 10.48 -14.18 2.57
CA ASP A 118 11.85 -14.66 2.75
C ASP A 118 11.92 -15.59 3.96
N LEU A 119 11.23 -15.25 5.06
CA LEU A 119 11.11 -16.12 6.24
C LEU A 119 10.37 -17.43 5.96
N ILE A 120 9.29 -17.40 5.18
CA ILE A 120 8.54 -18.60 4.78
C ILE A 120 9.45 -19.56 3.99
N ILE A 121 10.19 -19.03 3.02
CA ILE A 121 11.10 -19.81 2.18
C ILE A 121 12.29 -20.34 3.00
N GLU A 122 12.91 -19.49 3.83
CA GLU A 122 14.09 -19.87 4.63
C GLU A 122 13.77 -20.97 5.65
N ASN A 123 12.57 -20.95 6.22
CA ASN A 123 12.17 -21.87 7.28
C ASN A 123 11.30 -23.05 6.79
N ASP A 124 11.08 -23.18 5.48
CA ASP A 124 10.23 -24.22 4.86
C ASP A 124 8.85 -24.32 5.55
N ILE A 125 8.22 -23.15 5.76
CA ILE A 125 6.95 -23.07 6.46
C ILE A 125 5.86 -23.67 5.58
N GLU A 126 5.20 -24.72 6.07
CA GLU A 126 4.07 -25.36 5.38
C GLU A 126 2.89 -24.41 5.17
N ASN A 127 2.20 -24.58 4.05
CA ASN A 127 1.03 -23.79 3.71
C ASN A 127 -0.14 -24.10 4.64
N ASP A 128 -0.88 -23.07 5.03
CA ASP A 128 -2.21 -23.25 5.58
C ASP A 128 -3.15 -23.73 4.46
N TYR A 129 -3.93 -24.78 4.71
CA TYR A 129 -4.94 -25.32 3.77
C TYR A 129 -5.84 -24.23 3.15
N ARG A 130 -6.13 -23.16 3.90
CA ARG A 130 -6.94 -22.03 3.41
C ARG A 130 -6.23 -21.26 2.31
N ILE A 131 -4.89 -21.13 2.37
CA ILE A 131 -4.11 -20.49 1.31
C ILE A 131 -4.14 -21.34 0.04
N ASP A 132 -3.94 -22.65 0.18
CA ASP A 132 -4.04 -23.57 -0.97
C ASP A 132 -5.42 -23.48 -1.62
N GLN A 133 -6.48 -23.48 -0.81
CA GLN A 133 -7.86 -23.30 -1.29
C GLN A 133 -8.05 -21.95 -2.02
N MET A 134 -7.50 -20.84 -1.49
CA MET A 134 -7.58 -19.53 -2.14
C MET A 134 -6.90 -19.54 -3.52
N TRP A 135 -5.79 -20.27 -3.67
CA TRP A 135 -5.10 -20.44 -4.94
C TRP A 135 -5.92 -21.27 -5.93
N GLU A 136 -6.51 -22.39 -5.49
CA GLU A 136 -7.40 -23.20 -6.33
C GLU A 136 -8.60 -22.39 -6.82
N GLU A 137 -9.26 -21.66 -5.91
CA GLU A 137 -10.43 -20.81 -6.22
C GLU A 137 -10.09 -19.73 -7.26
N VAL A 138 -8.97 -19.03 -7.09
CA VAL A 138 -8.61 -17.93 -8.00
C VAL A 138 -8.13 -18.44 -9.35
N LEU A 139 -7.38 -19.54 -9.40
CA LEU A 139 -6.86 -20.11 -10.66
C LEU A 139 -7.97 -20.75 -11.48
N ASN A 140 -8.94 -21.41 -10.83
CA ASN A 140 -10.08 -22.06 -11.49
C ASN A 140 -11.25 -21.11 -11.78
N ASN A 141 -11.15 -19.83 -11.38
CA ASN A 141 -12.23 -18.85 -11.49
C ASN A 141 -13.50 -19.29 -10.72
N GLU A 142 -13.29 -19.87 -9.54
CA GLU A 142 -14.32 -20.38 -8.61
C GLU A 142 -14.39 -19.52 -7.34
N LEU A 143 -13.98 -18.26 -7.43
CA LEU A 143 -13.98 -17.31 -6.32
C LEU A 143 -15.37 -17.24 -5.67
N PRO A 144 -15.47 -17.40 -4.34
CA PRO A 144 -16.74 -17.33 -3.66
C PRO A 144 -17.29 -15.92 -3.74
N ASP A 145 -18.59 -15.80 -4.03
CA ASP A 145 -19.31 -14.54 -3.87
C ASP A 145 -19.06 -14.02 -2.46
N SER A 146 -18.67 -12.75 -2.34
CA SER A 146 -18.41 -12.19 -1.02
C SER A 146 -19.68 -12.34 -0.18
N LYS A 147 -19.60 -13.08 0.94
CA LYS A 147 -20.58 -12.93 2.01
C LYS A 147 -20.69 -11.43 2.26
N SER A 148 -21.92 -10.92 2.41
CA SER A 148 -22.20 -9.54 2.79
C SER A 148 -21.43 -9.20 4.08
N VAL A 149 -20.16 -8.83 3.95
CA VAL A 149 -19.48 -8.02 4.93
C VAL A 149 -20.24 -6.71 4.82
N LYS A 150 -20.75 -6.19 5.95
CA LYS A 150 -21.21 -4.80 6.01
C LYS A 150 -19.97 -3.92 5.80
N GLY A 151 -19.48 -3.88 4.57
CA GLY A 151 -18.37 -3.05 4.15
C GLY A 151 -18.87 -1.62 4.20
N VAL A 152 -18.17 -0.79 4.96
CA VAL A 152 -18.34 0.64 4.82
C VAL A 152 -17.63 1.00 3.51
N SER A 153 -18.31 1.74 2.62
CA SER A 153 -17.65 2.33 1.45
C SER A 153 -16.50 3.23 1.90
N GLN A 154 -15.62 3.63 0.98
CA GLN A 154 -14.56 4.58 1.31
C GLN A 154 -15.16 5.83 1.99
N LEU A 155 -14.78 6.05 3.25
CA LEU A 155 -15.26 7.19 4.05
C LEU A 155 -14.47 8.46 3.75
N ILE A 156 -13.15 8.33 3.61
CA ILE A 156 -12.24 9.45 3.39
C ILE A 156 -12.13 9.71 1.89
N GLU A 157 -12.64 10.87 1.45
CA GLU A 157 -12.59 11.32 0.06
C GLU A 157 -11.35 12.17 -0.25
N THR A 158 -10.71 12.73 0.77
CA THR A 158 -9.48 13.50 0.60
C THR A 158 -8.38 12.66 -0.05
N ARG A 159 -7.51 13.33 -0.80
CA ARG A 159 -6.33 12.80 -1.49
C ARG A 159 -5.13 13.68 -1.17
N TRP A 160 -4.97 13.98 0.12
CA TRP A 160 -3.92 14.90 0.58
C TRP A 160 -2.55 14.22 0.60
N ASN A 161 -1.50 15.04 0.45
CA ASN A 161 -0.11 14.59 0.39
C ASN A 161 0.72 15.28 1.47
N GLN A 162 2.02 14.99 1.51
CA GLN A 162 2.99 15.51 2.49
C GLN A 162 3.94 16.55 1.87
N ASN A 163 3.96 16.69 0.55
CA ASN A 163 4.87 17.58 -0.19
C ASN A 163 4.19 18.91 -0.52
N SER A 164 4.85 19.76 -1.30
CA SER A 164 4.26 21.02 -1.75
C SER A 164 3.01 20.79 -2.61
N PRO A 165 1.90 21.53 -2.38
CA PRO A 165 1.77 22.68 -1.46
C PRO A 165 1.16 22.34 -0.09
N TYR A 166 1.04 21.07 0.30
CA TYR A 166 0.50 20.64 1.59
C TYR A 166 1.40 21.01 2.77
N ASN A 167 2.70 21.09 2.53
CA ASN A 167 3.70 21.48 3.53
C ASN A 167 3.92 23.00 3.61
N TYR A 168 2.99 23.84 3.16
CA TYR A 168 3.20 25.28 3.00
C TYR A 168 3.67 26.00 4.27
N TYR A 169 3.16 25.59 5.45
CA TYR A 169 3.56 26.15 6.74
C TYR A 169 4.69 25.38 7.44
N CYS A 170 5.18 24.28 6.85
CA CYS A 170 6.29 23.53 7.41
C CYS A 170 7.61 24.32 7.30
N PRO A 171 8.61 24.01 8.15
CA PRO A 171 9.92 24.66 8.13
C PRO A 171 10.58 24.68 6.74
N GLU A 172 11.30 25.76 6.45
CA GLU A 172 12.04 25.89 5.19
C GLU A 172 13.25 24.95 5.15
N HIS A 173 13.47 24.32 4.00
CA HIS A 173 14.66 23.52 3.75
C HIS A 173 14.96 23.48 2.25
N PRO A 174 16.18 23.83 1.80
CA PRO A 174 16.50 23.97 0.38
C PRO A 174 16.40 22.66 -0.42
N GLN A 175 16.58 21.52 0.25
CA GLN A 175 16.45 20.18 -0.35
C GLN A 175 15.02 19.61 -0.28
N GLY A 176 14.12 20.26 0.46
CA GLY A 176 12.77 19.76 0.64
C GLY A 176 11.81 20.19 -0.49
N PRO A 177 10.70 19.48 -0.70
CA PRO A 177 9.75 19.79 -1.76
C PRO A 177 9.17 21.21 -1.61
N GLY A 178 9.31 22.02 -2.66
CA GLY A 178 8.87 23.42 -2.65
C GLY A 178 9.67 24.32 -1.72
N GLY A 179 10.90 23.93 -1.35
CA GLY A 179 11.76 24.68 -0.43
C GLY A 179 11.41 24.49 1.04
N LYS A 180 10.65 23.43 1.38
CA LYS A 180 10.16 23.12 2.73
C LYS A 180 10.30 21.64 3.02
N VAL A 181 10.49 21.30 4.29
CA VAL A 181 10.46 19.91 4.77
C VAL A 181 9.11 19.24 4.49
N TYR A 182 9.07 17.91 4.46
CA TYR A 182 7.82 17.19 4.33
C TYR A 182 6.89 17.43 5.53
N ALA A 183 5.58 17.33 5.33
CA ALA A 183 4.62 17.46 6.44
C ALA A 183 4.60 16.25 7.39
N GLY A 184 4.96 15.07 6.88
CA GLY A 184 4.98 13.81 7.63
C GLY A 184 3.69 12.98 7.51
N CYS A 185 3.84 11.66 7.46
CA CYS A 185 2.75 10.75 7.15
C CYS A 185 1.70 10.70 8.26
N VAL A 186 2.14 10.83 9.51
CA VAL A 186 1.27 10.91 10.70
C VAL A 186 0.39 12.15 10.64
N ALA A 187 0.97 13.31 10.31
CA ALA A 187 0.24 14.56 10.20
C ALA A 187 -0.81 14.52 9.07
N THR A 188 -0.41 14.07 7.88
CA THR A 188 -1.33 13.95 6.74
C THR A 188 -2.45 12.93 7.02
N ALA A 189 -2.16 11.80 7.67
CA ALA A 189 -3.18 10.82 8.03
C ALA A 189 -4.17 11.40 9.06
N MET A 190 -3.66 12.04 10.12
CA MET A 190 -4.47 12.68 11.14
C MET A 190 -5.38 13.76 10.54
N ALA A 191 -4.82 14.65 9.71
CA ALA A 191 -5.56 15.73 9.07
C ALA A 191 -6.71 15.22 8.18
N GLN A 192 -6.49 14.15 7.41
CA GLN A 192 -7.53 13.55 6.58
C GLN A 192 -8.66 12.92 7.41
N VAL A 193 -8.33 12.31 8.55
CA VAL A 193 -9.35 11.80 9.49
C VAL A 193 -10.13 12.95 10.13
N MET A 194 -9.46 14.02 10.54
CA MET A 194 -10.13 15.21 11.09
C MET A 194 -11.06 15.86 10.07
N LYS A 195 -10.62 15.97 8.81
CA LYS A 195 -11.45 16.49 7.72
C LYS A 195 -12.68 15.64 7.41
N PHE A 196 -12.61 14.32 7.58
CA PHE A 196 -13.80 13.47 7.45
C PHE A 196 -14.89 13.84 8.48
N TRP A 197 -14.50 14.29 9.66
CA TRP A 197 -15.42 14.68 10.72
C TRP A 197 -15.73 16.17 10.77
N ASP A 198 -15.01 17.00 10.02
CA ASP A 198 -15.03 18.46 10.11
C ASP A 198 -14.97 18.95 11.57
N TYR A 199 -14.01 18.39 12.33
CA TYR A 199 -13.89 18.63 13.76
C TYR A 199 -12.43 18.67 14.22
N PRO A 200 -12.07 19.57 15.16
CA PRO A 200 -12.93 20.55 15.83
C PRO A 200 -13.11 21.86 15.05
N GLU A 201 -14.16 22.64 15.36
CA GLU A 201 -14.31 24.01 14.81
C GLU A 201 -13.17 24.92 15.28
N THR A 202 -12.79 24.82 16.56
CA THR A 202 -11.64 25.54 17.14
C THR A 202 -10.69 24.54 17.80
N GLY A 203 -9.38 24.74 17.63
CA GLY A 203 -8.37 23.91 18.29
C GLY A 203 -8.39 24.02 19.82
N ARG A 204 -7.58 23.19 20.49
CA ARG A 204 -7.51 23.11 21.95
C ARG A 204 -6.06 23.03 22.42
N GLY A 205 -5.74 23.79 23.46
CA GLY A 205 -4.38 23.93 23.98
C GLY A 205 -3.40 24.56 23.00
N SER A 206 -2.13 24.42 23.33
CA SER A 206 -1.00 24.82 22.51
C SER A 206 0.08 23.74 22.57
N ALA A 207 1.03 23.78 21.64
CA ALA A 207 2.21 22.94 21.66
C ALA A 207 3.45 23.78 21.34
N GLU A 208 4.53 23.48 22.05
CA GLU A 208 5.84 24.08 21.83
C GLU A 208 6.90 22.98 21.94
N TYR A 209 7.81 22.93 20.97
CA TYR A 209 8.98 22.06 21.05
C TYR A 209 10.15 22.60 20.21
N PHE A 210 11.35 22.10 20.52
CA PHE A 210 12.57 22.48 19.82
C PHE A 210 12.95 21.42 18.79
N TRP A 211 13.03 21.84 17.51
CA TRP A 211 13.44 21.03 16.36
C TRP A 211 14.69 21.64 15.67
N GLY A 212 15.58 22.27 16.44
CA GLY A 212 16.68 23.10 15.90
C GLY A 212 16.31 24.59 15.83
N VAL A 213 15.01 24.88 15.69
CA VAL A 213 14.38 26.15 16.04
C VAL A 213 13.18 25.86 16.96
N TYR A 214 12.78 26.85 17.76
CA TYR A 214 11.54 26.75 18.52
C TYR A 214 10.34 26.84 17.58
N ILE A 215 9.47 25.85 17.67
CA ILE A 215 8.16 25.81 17.03
C ILE A 215 7.12 25.97 18.14
N GLU A 216 6.21 26.92 17.96
CA GLU A 216 5.10 27.18 18.88
C GLU A 216 3.83 27.33 18.04
N VAL A 217 2.76 26.63 18.44
CA VAL A 217 1.42 26.76 17.85
C VAL A 217 0.39 26.87 18.97
N ASP A 218 -0.41 27.93 18.91
CA ASP A 218 -1.61 28.09 19.72
C ASP A 218 -2.82 27.55 18.96
N PHE A 219 -3.29 26.35 19.33
CA PHE A 219 -4.45 25.75 18.68
C PHE A 219 -5.76 26.42 19.14
N GLU A 220 -5.82 26.95 20.38
CA GLU A 220 -7.04 27.62 20.89
C GLU A 220 -7.36 28.90 20.12
N GLY A 221 -6.33 29.58 19.61
CA GLY A 221 -6.47 30.73 18.74
C GLY A 221 -6.88 30.42 17.29
N THR A 222 -7.01 29.13 16.92
CA THR A 222 -7.22 28.71 15.53
C THR A 222 -8.63 28.16 15.30
N GLU A 223 -9.37 28.80 14.39
CA GLU A 223 -10.63 28.30 13.83
C GLU A 223 -10.34 27.57 12.51
N TYR A 224 -10.66 26.28 12.45
CA TYR A 224 -10.38 25.47 11.27
C TYR A 224 -11.46 25.65 10.22
N LYS A 225 -11.07 26.16 9.05
CA LYS A 225 -11.97 26.50 7.94
C LYS A 225 -12.35 25.27 7.11
N TRP A 226 -13.08 24.35 7.73
CA TRP A 226 -13.46 23.07 7.14
C TRP A 226 -14.10 23.21 5.75
N ASP A 227 -14.96 24.20 5.55
CA ASP A 227 -15.64 24.45 4.27
C ASP A 227 -14.70 24.88 3.13
N GLU A 228 -13.53 25.45 3.46
CA GLU A 228 -12.51 25.82 2.47
C GLU A 228 -11.64 24.62 2.07
N MET A 229 -11.62 23.54 2.87
CA MET A 229 -10.76 22.39 2.65
C MET A 229 -11.35 21.41 1.63
N THR A 230 -10.83 21.44 0.41
CA THR A 230 -11.24 20.54 -0.68
C THR A 230 -10.57 19.16 -0.63
N ASN A 231 -11.16 18.16 -1.30
CA ASN A 231 -10.62 16.79 -1.36
C ASN A 231 -9.19 16.71 -1.93
N SER A 232 -8.81 17.63 -2.81
CA SER A 232 -7.42 17.84 -3.25
C SER A 232 -7.06 19.30 -3.12
N ILE A 233 -5.81 19.60 -2.76
CA ILE A 233 -5.37 20.99 -2.54
C ILE A 233 -5.42 21.80 -3.84
N ASN A 234 -5.86 23.05 -3.74
CA ASN A 234 -5.85 24.03 -4.82
C ASN A 234 -5.49 25.42 -4.26
N THR A 235 -5.43 26.43 -5.12
CA THR A 235 -5.05 27.80 -4.70
C THR A 235 -5.93 28.37 -3.59
N MET A 236 -7.23 28.06 -3.59
CA MET A 236 -8.19 28.57 -2.59
C MET A 236 -8.13 27.79 -1.28
N SER A 237 -7.89 26.48 -1.34
CA SER A 237 -7.88 25.61 -0.16
C SER A 237 -6.51 25.43 0.48
N ARG A 238 -5.44 25.94 -0.16
CA ARG A 238 -4.05 25.72 0.26
C ARG A 238 -3.83 26.07 1.72
N ASP A 239 -4.18 27.28 2.11
CA ASP A 239 -3.82 27.79 3.44
C ASP A 239 -4.58 27.01 4.52
N ALA A 240 -5.89 26.80 4.36
CA ALA A 240 -6.69 26.00 5.30
C ALA A 240 -6.18 24.55 5.45
N ILE A 241 -5.87 23.87 4.33
CA ILE A 241 -5.39 22.49 4.36
C ILE A 241 -3.97 22.42 4.95
N ALA A 242 -3.07 23.30 4.52
CA ALA A 242 -1.68 23.27 4.96
C ALA A 242 -1.54 23.68 6.45
N GLU A 243 -2.38 24.59 6.93
CA GLU A 243 -2.44 24.99 8.35
C GLU A 243 -2.87 23.81 9.22
N LEU A 244 -3.96 23.12 8.86
CA LEU A 244 -4.40 21.92 9.55
C LEU A 244 -3.31 20.85 9.57
N ILE A 245 -2.72 20.53 8.42
CA ILE A 245 -1.65 19.52 8.31
C ILE A 245 -0.45 19.91 9.18
N TYR A 246 -0.04 21.17 9.16
CA TYR A 246 1.05 21.66 9.98
C TYR A 246 0.73 21.54 11.48
N HIS A 247 -0.47 21.95 11.90
CA HIS A 247 -0.92 21.84 13.29
C HIS A 247 -0.97 20.38 13.76
N CYS A 248 -1.46 19.45 12.93
CA CYS A 248 -1.37 18.02 13.21
C CYS A 248 0.08 17.59 13.44
N GLY A 249 1.02 18.03 12.60
CA GLY A 249 2.46 17.74 12.78
C GLY A 249 3.02 18.27 14.10
N VAL A 250 2.77 19.54 14.41
CA VAL A 250 3.24 20.15 15.66
C VAL A 250 2.63 19.46 16.89
N SER A 251 1.36 19.07 16.83
CA SER A 251 0.66 18.41 17.93
C SER A 251 1.27 17.05 18.33
N VAL A 252 2.00 16.41 17.42
CA VAL A 252 2.67 15.12 17.66
C VAL A 252 4.19 15.25 17.80
N GLY A 253 4.71 16.48 17.94
CA GLY A 253 6.13 16.75 18.05
C GLY A 253 6.92 16.25 16.84
N MET A 254 6.47 16.59 15.63
CA MET A 254 7.06 16.10 14.38
C MET A 254 8.57 16.37 14.30
N ASP A 255 9.35 15.33 14.05
CA ASP A 255 10.74 15.45 13.62
C ASP A 255 10.74 15.70 12.11
N TYR A 256 10.83 16.98 11.73
CA TYR A 256 10.80 17.40 10.34
C TYR A 256 12.10 17.04 9.60
N GLY A 257 12.01 16.91 8.28
CA GLY A 257 13.15 16.59 7.45
C GLY A 257 12.88 16.76 5.95
N PRO A 258 13.93 17.02 5.15
CA PRO A 258 13.79 17.25 3.71
C PRO A 258 13.47 15.99 2.91
N ASP A 259 13.80 14.82 3.44
CA ASP A 259 13.60 13.51 2.79
C ASP A 259 12.46 12.70 3.43
N GLY A 260 11.82 13.26 4.45
CA GLY A 260 10.76 12.64 5.22
C GLY A 260 10.61 13.29 6.59
N SER A 261 9.46 13.15 7.22
CA SER A 261 9.21 13.66 8.57
C SER A 261 8.46 12.63 9.39
N GLY A 262 8.90 12.43 10.64
CA GLY A 262 8.50 11.32 11.49
C GLY A 262 7.96 11.76 12.84
N SER A 263 7.03 10.97 13.38
CA SER A 263 6.56 11.11 14.76
C SER A 263 6.15 9.74 15.31
N SER A 264 6.16 9.61 16.64
CA SER A 264 5.68 8.42 17.34
C SER A 264 4.18 8.54 17.66
N ILE A 265 3.45 7.43 17.50
CA ILE A 265 2.05 7.32 17.92
C ILE A 265 1.88 7.30 19.45
N SER A 266 2.97 7.26 20.21
CA SER A 266 2.98 7.15 21.68
C SER A 266 3.23 8.46 22.41
N ASN A 267 3.33 9.59 21.69
CA ASN A 267 3.60 10.91 22.27
C ASN A 267 2.35 11.50 22.93
#